data_AF-C6H7B9-F1
#
_entry.id   AF-C6H7B9-F1
#
_cell.length_a   1.000
_cell.length_b   1.000
_cell.length_c   1.000
_cell.angle_alpha   90.00
_cell.angle_beta   90.00
_cell.angle_gamma   90.00
#
_symmetry.space_group_name_H-M   'P 1'
#
loop_
_entity.id
_entity.type
_entity.pdbx_description
1 polymer ?
#
loop_
_entity_poly.entity_id
_entity_poly.type
_entity_poly.pdbx_seq_one_letter_code
_entity_poly.pdbx_strand_id
1 'polypeptide(L)'
;MYKITTADRMLKNLVCEYEKLADPRLPACSRKAGKLLETCCSIMDLKGVGITRVPSVYGYVKQASAISQNYYPERLGKLYLINAPWGFSSVFSVVKGFLDPVTVQKIHVLGSGYEAELLAQVPKENLPKEFGGECECENGCEFSDMGPWQEKEWAKEPKWVTKAPDDTAKEEADKENKGKKESEGQERQKEAAEAAETAVMQKETEKNEADTVKQKINGEVTA
;
A
#
# COMPACT_ATOMS: atom_id res chain seq x y z
N MET A 1 -33.24 5.89 3.08
CA MET A 1 -32.20 4.99 2.55
C MET A 1 -32.74 4.07 1.46
N TYR A 2 -33.66 3.14 1.76
CA TYR A 2 -34.14 2.16 0.77
C TYR A 2 -35.01 2.69 -0.38
N LYS A 3 -35.38 3.98 -0.36
CA LYS A 3 -36.04 4.64 -1.50
C LYS A 3 -35.10 4.91 -2.68
N ILE A 4 -33.78 4.96 -2.43
CA ILE A 4 -32.76 5.35 -3.41
C ILE A 4 -31.77 4.21 -3.68
N THR A 5 -31.55 3.33 -2.71
CA THR A 5 -30.58 2.21 -2.82
C THR A 5 -31.13 0.93 -2.20
N THR A 6 -30.44 -0.19 -2.43
CA THR A 6 -30.75 -1.50 -1.83
C THR A 6 -29.62 -1.96 -0.92
N ALA A 7 -29.91 -2.90 0.00
CA ALA A 7 -28.88 -3.49 0.86
C ALA A 7 -27.76 -4.13 0.02
N ASP A 8 -28.12 -4.89 -1.02
CA ASP A 8 -27.14 -5.51 -1.92
C ASP A 8 -26.25 -4.49 -2.62
N ARG A 9 -26.81 -3.35 -3.06
CA ARG A 9 -26.02 -2.31 -3.70
C ARG A 9 -25.05 -1.66 -2.71
N MET A 10 -25.47 -1.49 -1.46
CA MET A 10 -24.59 -1.00 -0.39
C MET A 10 -23.48 -2.00 -0.03
N LEU A 11 -23.77 -3.30 -0.04
CA LEU A 11 -22.76 -4.34 0.21
C LEU A 11 -21.78 -4.46 -0.95
N LYS A 12 -22.24 -4.39 -2.19
CA LYS A 12 -21.36 -4.32 -3.36
C LYS A 12 -20.45 -3.10 -3.29
N ASN A 13 -20.98 -1.94 -2.90
CA ASN A 13 -20.17 -0.75 -2.70
C ASN A 13 -19.12 -0.94 -1.60
N LEU A 14 -19.49 -1.56 -0.47
CA LEU A 14 -18.53 -1.91 0.59
C LEU A 14 -17.39 -2.80 0.07
N VAL A 15 -17.72 -3.83 -0.72
CA VAL A 15 -16.73 -4.71 -1.35
C VAL A 15 -15.83 -3.92 -2.31
N CYS A 16 -16.39 -3.05 -3.16
CA CYS A 16 -15.59 -2.18 -4.03
C CYS A 16 -14.62 -1.29 -3.24
N GLU A 17 -15.05 -0.75 -2.09
CA GLU A 17 -14.18 0.06 -1.23
C GLU A 17 -13.10 -0.76 -0.55
N TYR A 18 -13.36 -2.03 -0.21
CA TYR A 18 -12.33 -2.96 0.26
C TYR A 18 -11.29 -3.28 -0.81
N GLU A 19 -11.72 -3.51 -2.06
CA GLU A 19 -10.80 -3.74 -3.17
C GLU A 19 -9.93 -2.51 -3.43
N LYS A 20 -10.50 -1.30 -3.45
CA LYS A 20 -9.73 -0.04 -3.55
C LYS A 20 -8.78 0.14 -2.37
N LEU A 21 -9.21 -0.22 -1.16
CA LEU A 21 -8.36 -0.20 0.03
C LEU A 21 -7.13 -1.09 -0.19
N ALA A 22 -7.34 -2.32 -0.64
CA ALA A 22 -6.27 -3.26 -0.94
C ALA A 22 -5.35 -2.79 -2.08
N ASP A 23 -5.91 -2.23 -3.15
CA ASP A 23 -5.17 -1.64 -4.28
C ASP A 23 -6.04 -0.57 -4.97
N PRO A 24 -5.65 0.74 -4.97
CA PRO A 24 -4.29 1.25 -4.75
C PRO A 24 -3.97 1.83 -3.36
N ARG A 25 -4.92 1.93 -2.43
CA ARG A 25 -4.72 2.76 -1.22
C ARG A 25 -3.59 2.28 -0.32
N LEU A 26 -3.63 1.03 0.16
CA LEU A 26 -2.62 0.48 1.07
C LEU A 26 -1.21 0.42 0.46
N PRO A 27 -1.01 0.05 -0.83
CA PRO A 27 0.29 0.14 -1.49
C PRO A 27 0.85 1.56 -1.54
N ALA A 28 0.03 2.56 -1.88
CA ALA A 28 0.47 3.96 -1.92
C ALA A 28 0.84 4.46 -0.51
N CYS A 29 0.02 4.15 0.50
CA CYS A 29 0.31 4.49 1.89
C CYS A 29 1.59 3.82 2.39
N SER A 30 1.83 2.55 2.02
CA SER A 30 3.04 1.81 2.40
C SER A 30 4.31 2.45 1.83
N ARG A 31 4.25 2.95 0.59
CA ARG A 31 5.37 3.66 -0.05
C ARG A 31 5.65 4.98 0.68
N LYS A 32 4.61 5.78 0.95
CA LYS A 32 4.74 7.05 1.67
C LYS A 32 5.28 6.87 3.09
N ALA A 33 4.83 5.83 3.78
CA ALA A 33 5.26 5.54 5.16
C ALA A 33 6.64 4.85 5.25
N GLY A 34 7.19 4.35 4.13
CA GLY A 34 8.43 3.57 4.11
C GLY A 34 8.33 2.22 4.82
N LYS A 35 7.13 1.73 5.12
CA LYS A 35 6.87 0.45 5.80
C LYS A 35 5.56 -0.15 5.31
N LEU A 36 5.42 -1.46 5.46
CA LEU A 36 4.20 -2.16 5.09
C LEU A 36 3.02 -1.70 5.96
N LEU A 37 1.96 -1.23 5.31
CA LEU A 37 0.67 -0.91 5.92
C LEU A 37 -0.38 -1.83 5.33
N GLU A 38 -1.03 -2.62 6.18
CA GLU A 38 -1.99 -3.66 5.77
C GLU A 38 -3.42 -3.38 6.25
N THR A 39 -3.57 -2.40 7.13
CA THR A 39 -4.78 -2.12 7.89
C THR A 39 -5.30 -0.70 7.68
N CYS A 40 -6.60 -0.50 7.84
CA CYS A 40 -7.22 0.83 7.87
C CYS A 40 -7.56 1.30 9.29
N CYS A 41 -7.71 2.63 9.43
CA CYS A 41 -8.33 3.27 10.59
C CYS A 41 -9.69 3.81 10.16
N SER A 42 -10.76 3.38 10.83
CA SER A 42 -12.13 3.78 10.52
C SER A 42 -12.70 4.64 11.65
N ILE A 43 -13.39 5.71 11.28
CA ILE A 43 -14.14 6.57 12.21
C ILE A 43 -15.61 6.52 11.79
N MET A 44 -16.50 6.23 12.72
CA MET A 44 -17.93 6.11 12.50
C MET A 44 -18.67 7.06 13.45
N ASP A 45 -19.31 8.06 12.88
CA ASP A 45 -20.12 9.02 13.64
C ASP A 45 -21.53 8.48 13.91
N LEU A 46 -21.88 8.39 15.19
CA LEU A 46 -23.20 7.94 15.66
C LEU A 46 -24.13 9.10 16.04
N LYS A 47 -23.73 10.35 15.79
CA LYS A 47 -24.57 11.52 16.03
C LYS A 47 -25.90 11.40 15.28
N GLY A 48 -27.00 11.53 16.01
CA GLY A 48 -28.35 11.42 15.45
C GLY A 48 -28.84 9.97 15.20
N VAL A 49 -28.02 8.96 15.50
CA VAL A 49 -28.48 7.56 15.53
C VAL A 49 -29.26 7.32 16.82
N GLY A 50 -30.59 7.38 16.72
CA GLY A 50 -31.46 6.96 17.81
C GLY A 50 -31.37 5.45 18.02
N ILE A 51 -31.39 5.00 19.29
CA ILE A 51 -31.37 3.56 19.67
C ILE A 51 -32.48 2.79 18.95
N THR A 52 -33.62 3.43 18.69
CA THR A 52 -34.76 2.87 17.95
C THR A 52 -34.48 2.55 16.48
N ARG A 53 -33.45 3.15 15.88
CA ARG A 53 -33.05 2.91 14.47
C ARG A 53 -32.04 1.77 14.34
N VAL A 54 -31.37 1.38 15.42
CA VAL A 54 -30.36 0.31 15.39
C VAL A 54 -30.92 -1.01 14.86
N PRO A 55 -32.12 -1.49 15.27
CA PRO A 55 -32.68 -2.73 14.72
C PRO A 55 -32.86 -2.69 13.19
N SER A 56 -33.15 -1.52 12.62
CA SER A 56 -33.38 -1.38 11.18
C SER A 56 -32.12 -1.55 10.32
N VAL A 57 -30.94 -1.24 10.89
CA VAL A 57 -29.64 -1.38 10.19
C VAL A 57 -28.91 -2.67 10.56
N TYR A 58 -29.40 -3.38 11.59
CA TYR A 58 -28.76 -4.56 12.16
C TYR A 58 -28.48 -5.66 11.11
N GLY A 59 -29.42 -5.92 10.20
CA GLY A 59 -29.23 -6.92 9.13
C GLY A 59 -28.08 -6.57 8.19
N TYR A 60 -27.97 -5.29 7.81
CA TYR A 60 -26.87 -4.81 6.96
C TYR A 60 -25.52 -4.91 7.69
N VAL A 61 -25.45 -4.45 8.95
CA VAL A 61 -24.22 -4.52 9.75
C VAL A 61 -23.75 -5.96 9.92
N LYS A 62 -24.67 -6.90 10.16
CA LYS A 62 -24.33 -8.33 10.27
C LYS A 62 -23.74 -8.87 8.97
N GLN A 63 -24.31 -8.54 7.81
CA GLN A 63 -23.79 -8.97 6.51
C GLN A 63 -22.44 -8.33 6.18
N ALA A 64 -22.29 -7.01 6.43
CA ALA A 64 -21.02 -6.30 6.26
C ALA A 64 -19.92 -6.87 7.16
N SER A 65 -20.25 -7.20 8.42
CA SER A 65 -19.34 -7.84 9.36
C SER A 65 -18.90 -9.22 8.88
N ALA A 66 -19.83 -10.03 8.37
CA ALA A 66 -19.51 -11.35 7.83
C ALA A 66 -18.58 -11.25 6.61
N ILE A 67 -18.81 -10.28 5.72
CA ILE A 67 -17.92 -10.04 4.57
C ILE A 67 -16.51 -9.66 5.06
N SER A 68 -16.44 -8.72 6.00
CA SER A 68 -15.18 -8.18 6.52
C SER A 68 -14.35 -9.27 7.20
N GLN A 69 -14.97 -10.09 8.07
CA GLN A 69 -14.25 -11.13 8.81
C GLN A 69 -13.84 -12.32 7.93
N ASN A 70 -14.70 -12.75 7.01
CA ASN A 70 -14.46 -13.99 6.24
C ASN A 70 -13.60 -13.77 4.98
N TYR A 71 -13.70 -12.61 4.33
CA TYR A 71 -13.01 -12.35 3.06
C TYR A 71 -11.90 -11.31 3.19
N TYR A 72 -11.94 -10.45 4.21
CA TYR A 72 -10.94 -9.39 4.44
C TYR A 72 -10.39 -9.44 5.87
N PRO A 73 -9.89 -10.62 6.33
CA PRO A 73 -9.39 -10.77 7.69
C PRO A 73 -8.22 -9.82 7.95
N GLU A 74 -8.10 -9.37 9.20
CA GLU A 74 -7.02 -8.49 9.66
C GLU A 74 -6.86 -7.18 8.88
N ARG A 75 -7.87 -6.71 8.15
CA ARG A 75 -7.84 -5.40 7.46
C ARG A 75 -8.19 -4.22 8.35
N LEU A 76 -8.89 -4.45 9.46
CA LEU A 76 -9.18 -3.40 10.43
C LEU A 76 -8.02 -3.25 11.41
N GLY A 77 -7.48 -2.03 11.53
CA GLY A 77 -6.46 -1.68 12.53
C GLY A 77 -7.09 -1.05 13.78
N LYS A 78 -7.86 0.03 13.59
CA LYS A 78 -8.62 0.71 14.65
C LYS A 78 -10.00 1.15 14.14
N LEU A 79 -11.02 1.06 14.99
CA LEU A 79 -12.35 1.60 14.73
C LEU A 79 -12.77 2.52 15.86
N TYR A 80 -13.04 3.79 15.55
CA TYR A 80 -13.56 4.78 16.49
C TYR A 80 -15.05 5.00 16.25
N LEU A 81 -15.87 4.73 17.25
CA LEU A 81 -17.29 5.08 17.26
C LEU A 81 -17.45 6.37 18.06
N ILE A 82 -17.73 7.49 17.39
CA ILE A 82 -17.82 8.82 18.02
C ILE A 82 -19.27 9.26 18.20
N ASN A 83 -19.51 10.23 19.10
CA ASN A 83 -20.85 10.68 19.46
C ASN A 83 -21.78 9.53 19.87
N ALA A 84 -21.23 8.49 20.52
CA ALA A 84 -22.01 7.36 20.97
C ALA A 84 -23.06 7.83 22.00
N PRO A 85 -24.37 7.55 21.82
CA PRO A 85 -25.39 7.99 22.76
C PRO A 85 -25.20 7.31 24.13
N TRP A 86 -25.73 7.95 25.19
CA TRP A 86 -25.55 7.54 26.60
C TRP A 86 -26.09 6.13 26.99
N GLY A 87 -26.64 5.37 26.04
CA GLY A 87 -27.03 3.96 26.18
C GLY A 87 -26.40 3.02 25.13
N PHE A 88 -25.47 3.52 24.31
CA PHE A 88 -24.87 2.73 23.23
C PHE A 88 -24.06 1.54 23.75
N SER A 89 -23.49 1.62 24.94
CA SER A 89 -22.75 0.51 25.57
C SER A 89 -23.60 -0.77 25.67
N SER A 90 -24.89 -0.66 25.94
CA SER A 90 -25.82 -1.80 25.99
C SER A 90 -26.07 -2.39 24.60
N VAL A 91 -26.27 -1.53 23.60
CA VAL A 91 -26.41 -1.94 22.19
C VAL A 91 -25.13 -2.62 21.70
N PHE A 92 -23.99 -2.03 21.98
CA PHE A 92 -22.68 -2.55 21.60
C PHE A 92 -22.41 -3.91 22.24
N SER A 93 -22.86 -4.15 23.47
CA SER A 93 -22.75 -5.46 24.12
C SER A 93 -23.48 -6.57 23.33
N VAL A 94 -24.60 -6.25 22.70
CA VAL A 94 -25.29 -7.17 21.78
C VAL A 94 -24.50 -7.34 20.48
N VAL A 95 -24.01 -6.24 19.89
CA VAL A 95 -23.25 -6.26 18.63
C VAL A 95 -21.93 -7.04 18.77
N LYS A 96 -21.25 -6.97 19.93
CA LYS A 96 -20.04 -7.73 20.23
C LYS A 96 -20.20 -9.23 20.04
N GLY A 97 -21.39 -9.79 20.23
CA GLY A 97 -21.64 -11.22 20.04
C GLY A 97 -21.45 -11.72 18.59
N PHE A 98 -21.40 -10.81 17.61
CA PHE A 98 -21.19 -11.12 16.19
C PHE A 98 -19.79 -10.71 15.70
N LEU A 99 -19.02 -10.05 16.55
CA LEU A 99 -17.67 -9.61 16.25
C LEU A 99 -16.69 -10.59 16.87
N ASP A 100 -15.64 -10.96 16.14
CA ASP A 100 -14.57 -11.74 16.73
C ASP A 100 -13.89 -10.93 17.86
N PRO A 101 -13.32 -11.60 18.87
CA PRO A 101 -12.72 -10.91 20.02
C PRO A 101 -11.58 -9.96 19.66
N VAL A 102 -10.85 -10.20 18.57
CA VAL A 102 -9.75 -9.35 18.12
C VAL A 102 -10.29 -8.05 17.54
N THR A 103 -11.34 -8.12 16.72
CA THR A 103 -12.07 -6.94 16.24
C THR A 103 -12.63 -6.13 17.39
N VAL A 104 -13.22 -6.75 18.41
CA VAL A 104 -13.77 -6.01 19.57
C VAL A 104 -12.69 -5.20 20.29
N GLN A 105 -11.46 -5.71 20.39
CA GLN A 105 -10.34 -5.00 21.02
C GLN A 105 -9.88 -3.78 20.22
N LYS A 106 -10.15 -3.74 18.91
CA LYS A 106 -9.82 -2.63 18.02
C LYS A 106 -10.86 -1.50 18.05
N ILE A 107 -11.99 -1.68 18.76
CA ILE A 107 -13.10 -0.72 18.80
C ILE A 107 -12.99 0.21 20.01
N HIS A 108 -12.97 1.51 19.73
CA HIS A 108 -12.97 2.59 20.70
C HIS A 108 -14.33 3.31 20.65
N VAL A 109 -15.12 3.20 21.72
CA VAL A 109 -16.41 3.88 21.83
C VAL A 109 -16.23 5.18 22.59
N LEU A 110 -16.46 6.30 21.91
CA LEU A 110 -16.24 7.65 22.42
C LEU A 110 -17.56 8.44 22.48
N GLY A 111 -17.72 9.22 23.54
CA GLY A 111 -18.83 10.16 23.71
C GLY A 111 -18.65 11.43 22.86
N SER A 112 -19.07 12.58 23.37
CA SER A 112 -18.94 13.88 22.68
C SER A 112 -17.54 14.51 22.77
N GLY A 113 -16.68 14.06 23.68
CA GLY A 113 -15.31 14.55 23.87
C GLY A 113 -14.26 13.74 23.12
N TYR A 114 -14.55 13.32 21.88
CA TYR A 114 -13.73 12.37 21.12
C TYR A 114 -12.48 13.00 20.47
N GLU A 115 -12.44 14.32 20.31
CA GLU A 115 -11.45 15.02 19.48
C GLU A 115 -9.99 14.73 19.90
N ALA A 116 -9.70 14.74 21.20
CA ALA A 116 -8.36 14.47 21.71
C ALA A 116 -7.85 13.07 21.37
N GLU A 117 -8.73 12.06 21.43
CA GLU A 117 -8.42 10.67 21.07
C GLU A 117 -8.22 10.52 19.55
N LEU A 118 -9.01 11.21 18.74
CA LEU A 118 -8.81 11.21 17.28
C LEU A 118 -7.50 11.89 16.89
N LEU A 119 -7.18 13.03 17.50
CA LEU A 119 -5.94 13.78 17.23
C LEU A 119 -4.68 13.06 17.71
N ALA A 120 -4.79 12.19 18.73
CA ALA A 120 -3.70 11.30 19.13
C ALA A 120 -3.41 10.21 18.08
N GLN A 121 -4.39 9.89 17.22
CA GLN A 121 -4.28 8.84 16.21
C GLN A 121 -4.03 9.36 14.79
N VAL A 122 -4.66 10.49 14.43
CA VAL A 122 -4.63 11.08 13.11
C VAL A 122 -4.06 12.50 13.22
N PRO A 123 -3.02 12.86 12.45
CA PRO A 123 -2.50 14.22 12.42
C PRO A 123 -3.60 15.23 12.12
N LYS A 124 -3.54 16.39 12.76
CA LYS A 124 -4.60 17.39 12.73
C LYS A 124 -4.92 17.87 11.30
N GLU A 125 -3.90 18.01 10.48
CA GLU A 125 -3.96 18.38 9.07
C GLU A 125 -4.69 17.35 8.19
N ASN A 126 -4.78 16.08 8.63
CA ASN A 126 -5.41 15.00 7.89
C ASN A 126 -6.84 14.68 8.40
N LEU A 127 -7.22 15.23 9.56
CA LEU A 127 -8.53 15.02 10.15
C LEU A 127 -9.49 16.13 9.67
N PRO A 128 -10.73 15.81 9.23
CA PRO A 128 -11.72 16.82 8.85
C PRO A 128 -12.03 17.82 9.96
N LYS A 129 -12.33 19.08 9.59
CA LYS A 129 -12.73 20.13 10.55
C LYS A 129 -13.91 19.74 11.43
N GLU A 130 -14.87 18.99 10.88
CA GLU A 130 -16.04 18.48 11.62
C GLU A 130 -15.70 17.51 12.76
N PHE A 131 -14.49 16.93 12.75
CA PHE A 131 -14.00 16.02 13.79
C PHE A 131 -12.87 16.64 14.64
N GLY A 132 -12.66 17.96 14.56
CA GLY A 132 -11.67 18.69 15.35
C GLY A 132 -10.29 18.87 14.67
N GLY A 133 -10.18 18.55 13.38
CA GLY A 133 -8.97 18.75 12.60
C GLY A 133 -8.95 20.02 11.75
N GLU A 134 -8.13 20.03 10.71
CA GLU A 134 -7.92 21.17 9.81
C GLU A 134 -8.18 20.85 8.32
N CYS A 135 -8.40 19.57 7.99
CA CYS A 135 -8.64 19.14 6.60
C CYS A 135 -9.96 19.70 6.06
N GLU A 136 -9.89 20.24 4.84
CA GLU A 136 -11.02 20.75 4.07
C GLU A 136 -10.79 20.40 2.60
N CYS A 137 -11.75 19.70 2.00
CA CYS A 137 -11.69 19.27 0.60
C CYS A 137 -12.64 20.09 -0.27
N GLU A 138 -12.31 20.20 -1.56
CA GLU A 138 -13.21 20.80 -2.54
C GLU A 138 -14.51 19.99 -2.62
N ASN A 139 -15.63 20.64 -2.33
CA ASN A 139 -16.98 20.05 -2.21
C ASN A 139 -17.27 19.22 -0.95
N GLY A 140 -16.42 19.25 0.08
CA GLY A 140 -16.64 18.55 1.35
C GLY A 140 -15.87 17.23 1.44
N CYS A 141 -15.43 16.89 2.66
CA CYS A 141 -14.61 15.70 2.90
C CYS A 141 -15.38 14.40 2.64
N GLU A 142 -16.70 14.41 2.79
CA GLU A 142 -17.58 13.26 2.59
C GLU A 142 -17.71 12.82 1.12
N PHE A 143 -17.37 13.70 0.17
CA PHE A 143 -17.35 13.41 -1.26
C PHE A 143 -15.93 13.28 -1.83
N SER A 144 -14.92 13.35 -0.98
CA SER A 144 -13.52 13.32 -1.36
C SER A 144 -12.90 11.91 -1.22
N ASP A 145 -11.96 11.58 -2.11
CA ASP A 145 -11.10 10.39 -2.02
C ASP A 145 -9.61 10.80 -2.03
N MET A 146 -9.28 11.89 -1.33
CA MET A 146 -7.91 12.40 -1.23
C MET A 146 -7.03 11.52 -0.33
N GLY A 147 -5.79 11.33 -0.75
CA GLY A 147 -4.78 10.60 0.00
C GLY A 147 -3.55 10.24 -0.85
N PRO A 148 -2.60 9.48 -0.31
CA PRO A 148 -1.36 9.11 -1.01
C PRO A 148 -1.59 8.42 -2.36
N TRP A 149 -2.73 7.75 -2.54
CA TRP A 149 -3.10 7.09 -3.80
C TRP A 149 -3.47 8.05 -4.94
N GLN A 150 -3.65 9.34 -4.66
CA GLN A 150 -3.85 10.39 -5.67
C GLN A 150 -2.55 11.19 -5.94
N GLU A 151 -1.52 11.04 -5.09
CA GLU A 151 -0.25 11.75 -5.20
C GLU A 151 0.68 11.02 -6.18
N LYS A 152 1.16 11.69 -7.24
CA LYS A 152 2.00 11.08 -8.29
C LYS A 152 3.28 10.40 -7.77
N GLU A 153 3.79 10.83 -6.62
CA GLU A 153 4.96 10.27 -5.97
C GLU A 153 4.72 8.85 -5.44
N TRP A 154 3.49 8.54 -5.01
CA TRP A 154 3.15 7.31 -4.30
C TRP A 154 2.13 6.44 -5.05
N ALA A 155 1.28 7.08 -5.85
CA ALA A 155 0.31 6.44 -6.71
C ALA A 155 1.01 5.63 -7.80
N LYS A 156 0.57 4.39 -7.98
CA LYS A 156 0.89 3.56 -9.14
C LYS A 156 -0.41 3.02 -9.68
N GLU A 157 -0.46 2.80 -10.98
CA GLU A 157 -1.62 2.17 -11.59
C GLU A 157 -1.83 0.77 -10.97
N PRO A 158 -3.06 0.47 -10.49
CA PRO A 158 -3.41 -0.84 -10.00
C PRO A 158 -3.25 -1.89 -11.10
N LYS A 159 -2.83 -3.11 -10.74
CA LYS A 159 -2.58 -4.18 -11.73
C LYS A 159 -3.85 -4.66 -12.45
N TRP A 160 -5.01 -4.44 -11.84
CA TRP A 160 -6.32 -4.86 -12.35
C TRP A 160 -6.94 -3.86 -13.32
N VAL A 161 -6.33 -2.67 -13.50
CA VAL A 161 -6.76 -1.75 -14.56
C VAL A 161 -6.37 -2.38 -15.89
N THR A 162 -7.36 -2.90 -16.61
CA THR A 162 -7.19 -3.32 -18.00
C THR A 162 -6.80 -2.10 -18.82
N LYS A 163 -5.55 -2.08 -19.25
CA LYS A 163 -5.02 -1.08 -20.18
C LYS A 163 -5.77 -1.17 -21.50
N ALA A 164 -6.04 -0.03 -22.13
CA ALA A 164 -6.57 -0.02 -23.49
C ALA A 164 -5.56 -0.72 -24.42
N PRO A 165 -6.00 -1.31 -25.56
CA PRO A 165 -5.13 -2.06 -26.47
C PRO A 165 -3.84 -1.31 -26.87
N ASP A 166 -3.92 0.02 -27.00
CA ASP A 166 -2.82 0.89 -27.42
C ASP A 166 -1.68 1.03 -26.39
N ASP A 167 -1.97 0.83 -25.10
CA ASP A 167 -0.98 0.98 -24.03
C ASP A 167 -0.17 -0.30 -23.81
N THR A 168 -0.76 -1.46 -24.11
CA THR A 168 -0.08 -2.77 -24.06
C THR A 168 1.04 -2.87 -25.09
N ALA A 169 0.83 -2.34 -26.30
CA ALA A 169 1.82 -2.35 -27.38
C ALA A 169 3.05 -1.48 -27.05
N LYS A 170 2.85 -0.35 -26.36
CA LYS A 170 3.95 0.52 -25.92
C LYS A 170 4.77 -0.11 -24.80
N GLU A 171 4.12 -0.80 -23.86
CA GLU A 171 4.81 -1.46 -22.75
C GLU A 171 5.58 -2.72 -23.19
N GLU A 172 5.08 -3.46 -24.18
CA GLU A 172 5.81 -4.57 -24.80
C GLU A 172 7.02 -4.07 -25.58
N ALA A 173 6.88 -2.97 -26.35
CA ALA A 173 7.99 -2.35 -27.05
C ALA A 173 9.07 -1.82 -26.09
N ASP A 174 8.69 -1.22 -24.96
CA ASP A 174 9.65 -0.73 -23.95
C ASP A 174 10.35 -1.87 -23.20
N LYS A 175 9.64 -2.98 -22.94
CA LYS A 175 10.25 -4.20 -22.34
C LYS A 175 11.22 -4.87 -23.31
N GLU A 176 10.88 -4.96 -24.59
CA GLU A 176 11.76 -5.52 -25.61
C GLU A 176 13.01 -4.65 -25.82
N ASN A 177 12.84 -3.33 -25.82
CA ASN A 177 13.95 -2.38 -25.95
C ASN A 177 14.86 -2.37 -24.72
N LYS A 178 14.30 -2.56 -23.52
CA LYS A 178 15.09 -2.70 -22.29
C LYS A 178 15.86 -4.03 -22.25
N GLY A 179 15.23 -5.13 -22.69
CA GLY A 179 15.88 -6.44 -22.80
C GLY A 179 17.05 -6.43 -23.80
N LYS A 180 16.89 -5.77 -24.96
CA LYS A 180 17.97 -5.61 -25.95
C LYS A 180 19.14 -4.77 -25.41
N LYS A 181 18.86 -3.68 -24.70
CA LYS A 181 19.92 -2.86 -24.07
C LYS A 181 20.67 -3.59 -22.96
N GLU A 182 19.99 -4.43 -22.18
CA GLU A 182 20.61 -5.26 -21.15
C GLU A 182 21.49 -6.37 -21.75
N SER A 183 21.05 -7.02 -22.85
CA SER A 183 21.88 -8.02 -23.55
C SER A 183 23.10 -7.41 -24.23
N GLU A 184 22.95 -6.27 -24.92
CA GLU A 184 24.07 -5.55 -25.56
C GLU A 184 25.10 -5.04 -24.53
N GLY A 185 24.62 -4.62 -23.36
CA GLY A 185 25.49 -4.19 -22.24
C GLY A 185 26.30 -5.34 -21.65
N GLN A 186 25.70 -6.53 -21.52
CA GLN A 186 26.38 -7.73 -21.03
C GLN A 186 27.39 -8.27 -22.04
N GLU A 187 27.08 -8.24 -23.34
CA GLU A 187 27.98 -8.70 -24.40
C GLU A 187 29.23 -7.80 -24.49
N ARG A 188 29.07 -6.47 -24.44
CA ARG A 188 30.21 -5.53 -24.37
C ARG A 188 31.08 -5.70 -23.13
N GLN A 189 30.48 -6.01 -21.98
CA GLN A 189 31.24 -6.25 -20.74
C GLN A 189 32.07 -7.54 -20.84
N LYS A 190 31.53 -8.56 -21.53
CA LYS A 190 32.21 -9.84 -21.74
C LYS A 190 33.39 -9.69 -22.71
N GLU A 191 33.19 -8.98 -23.83
CA GLU A 191 34.26 -8.66 -24.78
C GLU A 191 35.37 -7.82 -24.14
N ALA A 192 35.02 -6.85 -23.29
CA ALA A 192 36.01 -6.03 -22.57
C ALA A 192 36.81 -6.84 -21.54
N ALA A 193 36.19 -7.82 -20.87
CA ALA A 193 36.87 -8.69 -19.93
C ALA A 193 37.86 -9.63 -20.63
N GLU A 194 37.46 -10.22 -21.76
CA GLU A 194 38.29 -11.13 -22.54
C GLU A 194 39.49 -10.42 -23.19
N ALA A 195 39.29 -9.18 -23.67
CA ALA A 195 40.37 -8.33 -24.17
C ALA A 195 41.36 -7.95 -23.05
N ALA A 196 40.87 -7.66 -21.84
CA ALA A 196 41.72 -7.36 -20.70
C ALA A 196 42.55 -8.58 -20.26
N GLU A 197 41.95 -9.77 -20.23
CA GLU A 197 42.63 -11.02 -19.87
C GLU A 197 43.72 -11.37 -20.90
N THR A 198 43.43 -11.20 -22.18
CA THR A 198 44.41 -11.40 -23.27
C THR A 198 45.60 -10.43 -23.14
N ALA A 199 45.35 -9.16 -22.81
CA ALA A 199 46.40 -8.16 -22.63
C ALA A 199 47.29 -8.43 -21.40
N VAL A 200 46.73 -8.99 -20.32
CA VAL A 200 47.49 -9.41 -19.14
C VAL A 200 48.42 -10.58 -19.50
N MET A 201 47.90 -11.56 -20.23
CA MET A 201 48.67 -12.76 -20.62
C MET A 201 49.82 -12.43 -21.57
N GLN A 202 49.64 -11.47 -22.48
CA GLN A 202 50.70 -10.94 -23.35
C GLN A 202 51.81 -10.23 -22.55
N LYS A 203 51.43 -9.41 -21.55
CA LYS A 203 52.43 -8.74 -20.69
C LYS A 203 53.21 -9.72 -19.82
N GLU A 204 52.59 -10.80 -19.36
CA GLU A 204 53.30 -11.85 -18.61
C GLU A 204 54.26 -12.66 -19.49
N THR A 205 53.91 -12.90 -20.75
CA THR A 205 54.81 -13.56 -21.71
C THR A 205 56.01 -12.68 -22.05
N GLU A 206 55.80 -11.39 -22.33
CA GLU A 206 56.88 -10.42 -22.57
C GLU A 206 57.82 -10.29 -21.37
N LYS A 207 57.27 -10.32 -20.14
CA LYS A 207 58.07 -10.25 -18.91
C LYS A 207 58.89 -11.52 -18.69
N ASN A 208 58.31 -12.69 -18.92
CA ASN A 208 59.01 -13.98 -18.79
C ASN A 208 60.11 -14.14 -19.85
N GLU A 209 59.89 -13.66 -21.08
CA GLU A 209 60.95 -13.62 -22.10
C GLU A 209 62.08 -12.68 -21.69
N ALA A 210 61.77 -11.48 -21.17
CA ALA A 210 62.78 -10.53 -20.70
C ALA A 210 63.59 -11.07 -19.50
N ASP A 211 62.96 -11.81 -18.58
CA ASP A 211 63.64 -12.43 -17.44
C ASP A 211 64.50 -13.65 -17.84
N THR A 212 64.07 -14.41 -18.85
CA THR A 212 64.84 -15.53 -19.44
C THR A 212 66.10 -15.02 -20.16
N VAL A 213 65.99 -13.90 -20.87
CA VAL A 213 67.14 -13.25 -21.53
C VAL A 213 68.14 -12.74 -20.50
N LYS A 214 67.69 -12.12 -19.40
CA LYS A 214 68.57 -11.67 -18.30
C LYS A 214 69.30 -12.82 -17.60
N GLN A 215 68.65 -13.99 -17.43
CA GLN A 215 69.30 -15.16 -16.83
C GLN A 215 70.39 -15.77 -17.73
N LYS A 216 70.21 -15.78 -19.05
CA LYS A 216 71.26 -16.24 -19.98
C LYS A 216 72.49 -15.32 -19.98
N ILE A 217 72.29 -14.00 -19.89
CA ILE A 217 73.39 -13.02 -19.86
C ILE A 217 74.22 -13.14 -18.57
N ASN A 218 73.59 -13.49 -17.43
CA ASN A 218 74.29 -13.65 -16.15
C ASN A 218 74.96 -15.04 -15.96
N GLY A 219 74.64 -16.02 -16.80
CA GLY A 219 75.25 -17.37 -16.76
C GLY A 219 76.61 -17.48 -17.47
N GLU A 220 76.97 -16.53 -18.32
CA GLU A 220 78.26 -16.51 -19.06
C GLU A 220 79.39 -15.79 -18.31
N VAL A 221 79.16 -15.29 -17.08
CA VAL A 221 80.18 -14.54 -16.29
C VAL A 221 80.79 -15.38 -15.15
N THR A 222 80.42 -16.64 -15.00
CA THR A 222 81.05 -17.58 -14.04
C THR A 222 81.45 -18.88 -14.73
N ALA A 223 82.57 -18.85 -15.45
CA ALA A 223 83.38 -20.00 -15.83
C ALA A 223 84.86 -19.61 -15.72
#